data_AF-A0A5D2PGY0-F1
#
_entry.id   AF-A0A5D2PGY0-F1
#
_cell.length_a   1.000
_cell.length_b   1.000
_cell.length_c   1.000
_cell.angle_alpha   90.00
_cell.angle_beta   90.00
_cell.angle_gamma   90.00
#
_symmetry.space_group_name_H-M   'P 1'
#
loop_
_entity.id
_entity.type
_entity.pdbx_description
1 polymer ?
#
loop_
_entity_poly.entity_id
_entity_poly.type
_entity_poly.pdbx_seq_one_letter_code
_entity_poly.pdbx_strand_id
1 'polypeptide(L)'
;MALAASLCSSSCICFHTQLPYSNSNRYKTSSVNLPLRLNLHDNAPSSNKNSLLLSISASTFVFVGLGLCICSSASAFTPLPRHFQKVDSSSTATLQEEDDEKSDAAFEIWKSKSYALTVPLSMVALQGSIPPSWSKDFISSQSRRLKLQTKFRPTLEDIFTQLCLPFTQAKAKVNIGPASPAAADILTLGDSWLPLAIKKAVIEPITAAEHQDWFKDLSRKWKVYLRRNLNGDIDPQGQIWAAPYRWGTMVIAYKKTKFQKKNLPPMQDWADLWRPELAGRISMVNSPREVVGAVLKYMGASYNTTDIDLQIAGGRNAVLQNLELLARQVKFFDSASYLRAFSVGDVWVAVGWSSDVLPVAKRMSNVAVVVPKSGASLWADLWAIPAASRLETNRIGGRVRGPSPLMHQWVEFCLQAASGLPFRQGITAGASPAALESVPVKLPEELTKGKPKLDSNLVAGVPPPEILERCEFLEPLSDATFSDYQWLIDNMPKSGPGFIDHVSSILGTLRRLKLSWI
;
A
#
# COMPACT_ATOMS: atom_id res chain seq x y z
N MET A 1 53.58 22.98 20.61
CA MET A 1 54.26 24.30 20.64
C MET A 1 53.17 25.36 20.75
N ALA A 2 52.82 25.80 21.97
CA ALA A 2 53.29 27.06 22.60
C ALA A 2 52.91 28.30 21.76
N LEU A 3 52.01 29.19 22.17
CA LEU A 3 52.15 30.22 23.23
C LEU A 3 50.75 30.82 23.59
N ALA A 4 50.37 30.89 24.87
CA ALA A 4 50.32 32.09 25.76
C ALA A 4 49.21 33.10 25.40
N ALA A 5 48.12 33.30 26.18
CA ALA A 5 47.94 33.73 27.58
C ALA A 5 47.94 35.27 27.78
N SER A 6 46.80 35.82 28.21
CA SER A 6 46.61 37.01 29.06
C SER A 6 45.10 37.32 29.19
N LEU A 7 44.52 37.86 30.26
CA LEU A 7 44.50 37.63 31.71
C LEU A 7 43.44 38.62 32.26
N CYS A 8 42.92 38.33 33.46
CA CYS A 8 42.13 39.19 34.35
C CYS A 8 40.65 39.48 34.00
N SER A 9 39.68 39.56 34.91
CA SER A 9 39.36 38.99 36.24
C SER A 9 38.30 39.93 36.87
N SER A 10 37.23 39.39 37.45
CA SER A 10 36.46 39.88 38.64
C SER A 10 35.01 39.35 38.57
N SER A 11 34.66 38.30 39.31
CA SER A 11 34.04 38.31 40.67
C SER A 11 32.51 38.55 40.61
N CYS A 12 31.69 37.49 40.61
CA CYS A 12 31.06 36.80 41.76
C CYS A 12 29.73 37.44 42.22
N ILE A 13 28.66 36.63 42.26
CA ILE A 13 27.92 36.23 43.49
C ILE A 13 26.85 35.20 43.08
N CYS A 14 26.95 33.99 43.66
CA CYS A 14 25.88 32.99 43.70
C CYS A 14 25.39 32.89 45.15
N PHE A 15 24.07 32.93 45.34
CA PHE A 15 23.40 32.36 46.50
C PHE A 15 22.05 31.81 46.02
N HIS A 16 21.80 30.52 46.23
CA HIS A 16 20.46 30.08 46.59
C HIS A 16 20.49 28.80 47.43
N THR A 17 19.83 28.95 48.56
CA THR A 17 19.67 28.07 49.71
C THR A 17 18.61 26.99 49.50
N GLN A 18 18.75 25.90 50.27
CA GLN A 18 17.84 24.76 50.34
C GLN A 18 16.65 24.98 51.30
N LEU A 19 15.48 24.43 50.90
CA LEU A 19 14.38 23.79 51.69
C LEU A 19 13.48 24.69 52.58
N PRO A 20 12.28 24.23 53.09
CA PRO A 20 11.46 23.02 52.82
C PRO A 20 9.90 23.25 52.76
N TYR A 21 9.17 22.15 52.46
CA TYR A 21 7.81 21.73 52.87
C TYR A 21 6.81 22.71 53.54
N SER A 22 5.56 22.70 53.05
CA SER A 22 4.34 22.97 53.83
C SER A 22 3.11 22.29 53.20
N ASN A 23 2.18 21.89 54.06
CA ASN A 23 1.10 20.92 53.90
C ASN A 23 -0.27 21.60 54.22
N SER A 24 -1.39 20.93 53.93
CA SER A 24 -2.81 21.27 54.26
C SER A 24 -3.55 22.21 53.27
N ASN A 25 -4.84 22.08 52.92
CA ASN A 25 -6.01 21.40 53.51
C ASN A 25 -7.14 21.12 52.47
N ARG A 26 -7.66 19.89 52.47
CA ARG A 26 -9.08 19.43 52.63
C ARG A 26 -10.26 20.33 52.18
N TYR A 27 -11.21 19.74 51.42
CA TYR A 27 -12.61 19.35 51.80
C TYR A 27 -13.34 18.82 50.52
N LYS A 28 -13.64 17.50 50.43
CA LYS A 28 -14.91 16.78 50.68
C LYS A 28 -16.02 16.88 49.60
N THR A 29 -16.38 15.68 49.12
CA THR A 29 -17.73 15.12 48.83
C THR A 29 -18.60 15.71 47.71
N SER A 30 -18.97 14.87 46.73
CA SER A 30 -20.27 14.17 46.78
C SER A 30 -20.42 13.14 45.66
N SER A 31 -20.82 11.94 46.06
CA SER A 31 -21.32 10.85 45.25
C SER A 31 -22.83 11.02 45.05
N VAL A 32 -23.30 10.89 43.81
CA VAL A 32 -24.72 10.64 43.53
C VAL A 32 -24.81 9.38 42.67
N ASN A 33 -25.27 8.30 43.31
CA ASN A 33 -25.89 7.17 42.64
C ASN A 33 -27.37 7.50 42.46
N LEU A 34 -27.95 7.22 41.30
CA LEU A 34 -29.31 6.68 41.25
C LEU A 34 -29.49 5.79 40.00
N PRO A 35 -30.25 4.70 40.10
CA PRO A 35 -30.26 3.57 39.16
C PRO A 35 -31.44 3.65 38.19
N LEU A 36 -31.33 3.00 37.03
CA LEU A 36 -32.49 2.57 36.26
C LEU A 36 -32.26 1.17 35.66
N ARG A 37 -33.33 0.40 35.73
CA ARG A 37 -33.48 -1.05 35.69
C ARG A 37 -34.21 -1.42 34.38
N LEU A 38 -34.16 -2.71 34.03
CA LEU A 38 -35.08 -3.46 33.12
C LEU A 38 -34.74 -3.33 31.60
N ASN A 39 -34.78 -4.36 30.76
CA ASN A 39 -35.38 -5.70 30.83
C ASN A 39 -34.62 -6.69 29.91
N LEU A 40 -34.41 -7.90 30.43
CA LEU A 40 -34.19 -9.11 29.65
C LEU A 40 -35.53 -9.58 29.12
N HIS A 41 -35.61 -9.90 27.83
CA HIS A 41 -36.68 -10.75 27.29
C HIS A 41 -36.05 -11.98 26.66
N ASP A 42 -36.11 -13.07 27.41
CA ASP A 42 -36.08 -14.43 26.89
C ASP A 42 -37.30 -14.67 26.00
N ASN A 43 -37.10 -15.40 24.91
CA ASN A 43 -38.09 -16.33 24.35
C ASN A 43 -37.39 -17.29 23.37
N ALA A 44 -37.05 -18.48 23.88
CA ALA A 44 -37.20 -19.73 23.14
C ALA A 44 -38.48 -20.41 23.67
N PRO A 45 -39.13 -21.32 22.91
CA PRO A 45 -38.76 -22.72 23.15
C PRO A 45 -38.91 -23.69 21.95
N SER A 46 -38.07 -24.74 21.99
CA SER A 46 -38.37 -26.18 21.78
C SER A 46 -38.90 -26.67 20.42
N SER A 47 -38.71 -27.91 19.96
CA SER A 47 -37.86 -29.08 20.26
C SER A 47 -38.57 -30.25 19.57
N ASN A 48 -37.82 -31.13 18.90
CA ASN A 48 -38.03 -32.58 18.65
C ASN A 48 -37.87 -32.94 17.18
N LYS A 49 -37.31 -34.08 16.79
CA LYS A 49 -36.36 -35.06 17.35
C LYS A 49 -36.23 -36.15 16.25
N ASN A 50 -35.07 -36.79 16.18
CA ASN A 50 -34.79 -38.11 15.57
C ASN A 50 -34.75 -38.17 14.03
N SER A 51 -33.99 -39.03 13.36
CA SER A 51 -32.73 -39.76 13.60
C SER A 51 -32.51 -40.65 12.35
N LEU A 52 -31.25 -40.88 11.97
CA LEU A 52 -30.73 -42.07 11.25
C LEU A 52 -31.19 -42.36 9.81
N LEU A 53 -30.23 -42.38 8.86
CA LEU A 53 -29.69 -43.62 8.28
C LEU A 53 -28.54 -43.35 7.28
N LEU A 54 -27.53 -44.23 7.34
CA LEU A 54 -26.42 -44.39 6.40
C LEU A 54 -26.93 -44.76 4.99
N SER A 55 -26.21 -44.31 3.94
CA SER A 55 -25.86 -45.21 2.84
C SER A 55 -24.50 -44.86 2.22
N ILE A 56 -23.74 -45.91 2.00
CA ILE A 56 -22.44 -45.98 1.32
C ILE A 56 -22.73 -46.15 -0.18
N SER A 57 -21.96 -45.51 -1.05
CA SER A 57 -21.78 -46.04 -2.41
C SER A 57 -20.40 -45.66 -2.96
N ALA A 58 -19.58 -46.69 -3.15
CA ALA A 58 -18.35 -46.67 -3.93
C ALA A 58 -18.70 -47.08 -5.37
N SER A 59 -17.99 -46.54 -6.36
CA SER A 59 -17.95 -47.14 -7.70
C SER A 59 -16.62 -46.83 -8.40
N THR A 60 -15.84 -47.89 -8.50
CA THR A 60 -14.60 -48.11 -9.27
C THR A 60 -14.98 -48.51 -10.70
N PHE A 61 -14.32 -48.02 -11.77
CA PHE A 61 -14.15 -48.69 -13.08
C PHE A 61 -13.21 -47.80 -13.94
N VAL A 62 -12.33 -48.24 -14.83
CA VAL A 62 -11.53 -49.46 -15.08
C VAL A 62 -10.45 -49.00 -16.08
N PHE A 63 -9.21 -49.47 -15.92
CA PHE A 63 -8.15 -49.30 -16.90
C PHE A 63 -8.34 -50.28 -18.06
N VAL A 64 -8.26 -49.81 -19.31
CA VAL A 64 -7.94 -50.65 -20.47
C VAL A 64 -6.80 -49.95 -21.22
N GLY A 65 -5.65 -50.61 -21.22
CA GLY A 65 -4.55 -50.29 -22.12
C GLY A 65 -4.67 -51.04 -23.43
N LEU A 66 -4.04 -50.49 -24.46
CA LEU A 66 -3.52 -51.23 -25.60
C LEU A 66 -2.39 -50.38 -26.20
N GLY A 67 -1.17 -50.84 -26.00
CA GLY A 67 -0.01 -50.35 -26.74
C GLY A 67 0.12 -51.08 -28.07
N LEU A 68 0.86 -50.48 -29.01
CA LEU A 68 1.72 -51.18 -29.96
C LEU A 68 2.68 -50.16 -30.59
N CYS A 69 3.96 -50.49 -30.52
CA CYS A 69 5.08 -49.85 -31.20
C CYS A 69 4.99 -50.03 -32.72
N ILE A 70 5.70 -49.19 -33.50
CA ILE A 70 6.77 -49.57 -34.45
C ILE A 70 7.08 -48.44 -35.46
N CYS A 71 8.38 -48.11 -35.48
CA CYS A 71 9.27 -47.65 -36.57
C CYS A 71 9.06 -46.39 -37.41
N SER A 72 10.22 -45.75 -37.60
CA SER A 72 10.62 -44.59 -38.38
C SER A 72 10.45 -44.73 -39.89
N SER A 73 10.28 -43.61 -40.58
CA SER A 73 10.90 -43.37 -41.90
C SER A 73 10.96 -41.89 -42.25
N ALA A 74 12.15 -41.45 -42.64
CA ALA A 74 12.46 -40.15 -43.20
C ALA A 74 11.85 -39.98 -44.61
N SER A 75 11.57 -38.73 -45.01
CA SER A 75 11.47 -38.36 -46.43
C SER A 75 11.89 -36.90 -46.59
N ALA A 76 12.86 -36.72 -47.48
CA ALA A 76 13.56 -35.49 -47.78
C ALA A 76 12.69 -34.47 -48.53
N PHE A 77 12.93 -33.19 -48.25
CA PHE A 77 12.46 -32.06 -49.03
C PHE A 77 13.53 -31.64 -50.06
N THR A 78 13.10 -31.31 -51.28
CA THR A 78 13.81 -30.44 -52.24
C THR A 78 12.82 -29.40 -52.83
N PRO A 79 13.30 -28.25 -53.37
CA PRO A 79 12.68 -26.95 -53.07
C PRO A 79 12.20 -26.09 -54.27
N LEU A 80 11.47 -25.00 -53.91
CA LEU A 80 11.27 -23.67 -54.58
C LEU A 80 10.29 -23.56 -55.78
N PRO A 81 9.69 -22.35 -56.08
CA PRO A 81 10.09 -20.99 -55.68
C PRO A 81 9.03 -19.97 -55.15
N ARG A 82 9.60 -18.95 -54.49
CA ARG A 82 9.20 -17.54 -54.13
C ARG A 82 7.87 -17.00 -54.70
N HIS A 83 7.10 -16.17 -53.99
CA HIS A 83 7.41 -14.78 -53.59
C HIS A 83 6.25 -14.22 -52.72
N PHE A 84 6.53 -13.48 -51.62
CA PHE A 84 6.09 -12.08 -51.40
C PHE A 84 6.35 -11.56 -49.95
N GLN A 85 7.11 -10.46 -49.93
CA GLN A 85 7.19 -9.31 -49.01
C GLN A 85 7.31 -9.50 -47.48
N LYS A 86 8.54 -9.21 -47.03
CA LYS A 86 8.96 -8.88 -45.67
C LYS A 86 8.53 -7.44 -45.32
N VAL A 87 7.79 -7.29 -44.23
CA VAL A 87 7.69 -6.02 -43.48
C VAL A 87 8.28 -6.31 -42.10
N ASP A 88 9.32 -5.56 -41.75
CA ASP A 88 10.19 -5.82 -40.61
C ASP A 88 9.45 -5.70 -39.26
N SER A 89 9.52 -6.77 -38.47
CA SER A 89 9.08 -6.89 -37.07
C SER A 89 10.17 -7.53 -36.19
N SER A 90 11.44 -7.34 -36.53
CA SER A 90 12.57 -8.08 -35.92
C SER A 90 13.31 -7.33 -34.81
N SER A 91 12.80 -6.21 -34.30
CA SER A 91 13.48 -5.46 -33.22
C SER A 91 12.83 -5.63 -31.84
N THR A 92 11.58 -6.12 -31.77
CA THR A 92 10.85 -6.22 -30.49
C THR A 92 10.89 -7.63 -29.90
N ALA A 93 10.99 -8.68 -30.73
CA ALA A 93 11.06 -10.07 -30.26
C ALA A 93 12.44 -10.41 -29.65
N THR A 94 13.51 -9.90 -30.25
CA THR A 94 14.90 -10.16 -29.82
C THR A 94 15.21 -9.57 -28.44
N LEU A 95 14.67 -8.39 -28.14
CA LEU A 95 14.83 -7.77 -26.81
C LEU A 95 14.11 -8.53 -25.70
N GLN A 96 13.03 -9.23 -26.04
CA GLN A 96 12.20 -9.94 -25.07
C GLN A 96 12.77 -11.33 -24.72
N GLU A 97 13.32 -12.04 -25.72
CA GLU A 97 14.05 -13.29 -25.48
C GLU A 97 15.35 -13.05 -24.68
N GLU A 98 16.09 -11.97 -24.99
CA GLU A 98 17.31 -11.61 -24.24
C GLU A 98 17.02 -11.18 -22.79
N ASP A 99 15.95 -10.42 -22.53
CA ASP A 99 15.57 -10.00 -21.17
C ASP A 99 15.05 -11.18 -20.32
N ASP A 100 14.33 -12.12 -20.92
CA ASP A 100 13.82 -13.30 -20.23
C ASP A 100 14.96 -14.28 -19.91
N GLU A 101 15.89 -14.54 -20.84
CA GLU A 101 17.05 -15.42 -20.61
C GLU A 101 18.01 -14.85 -19.56
N LYS A 102 18.22 -13.52 -19.56
CA LYS A 102 19.00 -12.82 -18.53
C LYS A 102 18.33 -12.86 -17.16
N SER A 103 17.00 -12.79 -17.11
CA SER A 103 16.22 -12.87 -15.88
C SER A 103 16.28 -14.28 -15.27
N ASP A 104 16.21 -15.31 -16.11
CA ASP A 104 16.34 -16.70 -15.69
C ASP A 104 17.76 -17.02 -15.18
N ALA A 105 18.79 -16.52 -15.87
CA ALA A 105 20.17 -16.64 -15.40
C ALA A 105 20.39 -15.94 -14.04
N ALA A 106 19.85 -14.74 -13.85
CA ALA A 106 19.92 -14.02 -12.57
C ALA A 106 19.19 -14.78 -11.44
N PHE A 107 18.06 -15.43 -11.75
CA PHE A 107 17.31 -16.24 -10.81
C PHE A 107 18.08 -17.51 -10.38
N GLU A 108 18.74 -18.20 -11.32
CA GLU A 108 19.57 -19.37 -11.00
C GLU A 108 20.81 -18.99 -10.16
N ILE A 109 21.46 -17.86 -10.47
CA ILE A 109 22.56 -17.33 -9.65
C ILE A 109 22.08 -17.08 -8.21
N TRP A 110 20.90 -16.48 -8.04
CA TRP A 110 20.35 -16.20 -6.72
C TRP A 110 20.06 -17.47 -5.90
N LYS A 111 19.53 -18.54 -6.52
CA LYS A 111 19.27 -19.83 -5.83
C LYS A 111 20.53 -20.43 -5.18
N SER A 112 21.70 -20.14 -5.74
CA SER A 112 22.98 -20.63 -5.19
C SER A 112 23.29 -20.07 -3.79
N LYS A 113 22.68 -18.93 -3.39
CA LYS A 113 22.77 -18.32 -2.04
C LYS A 113 21.84 -19.05 -1.04
N SER A 114 21.90 -20.38 -0.97
CA SER A 114 21.03 -21.18 -0.09
C SER A 114 21.54 -21.24 1.35
N TYR A 115 20.71 -20.85 2.33
CA TYR A 115 21.00 -21.02 3.75
C TYR A 115 20.07 -22.08 4.37
N ALA A 116 20.65 -23.15 4.91
CA ALA A 116 19.91 -24.18 5.64
C ALA A 116 19.55 -23.69 7.06
N LEU A 117 18.59 -22.78 7.16
CA LEU A 117 18.13 -22.24 8.44
C LEU A 117 16.85 -22.95 8.88
N THR A 118 16.88 -23.51 10.09
CA THR A 118 15.71 -24.08 10.78
C THR A 118 14.78 -23.01 11.36
N VAL A 119 15.20 -21.74 11.34
CA VAL A 119 14.44 -20.59 11.84
C VAL A 119 13.41 -20.15 10.79
N PRO A 120 12.10 -20.15 11.10
CA PRO A 120 11.09 -19.72 10.14
C PRO A 120 11.15 -18.21 9.86
N LEU A 121 10.81 -17.76 8.65
CA LEU A 121 10.52 -16.34 8.40
C LEU A 121 9.05 -16.05 8.78
N SER A 122 8.83 -15.17 9.75
CA SER A 122 7.51 -14.72 10.21
C SER A 122 7.16 -13.38 9.58
N MET A 123 6.01 -13.28 8.90
CA MET A 123 5.60 -12.08 8.19
C MET A 123 4.15 -11.72 8.48
N VAL A 124 3.87 -10.42 8.59
CA VAL A 124 2.49 -9.90 8.57
C VAL A 124 2.28 -9.11 7.29
N ALA A 125 1.30 -9.50 6.49
CA ALA A 125 1.07 -8.89 5.18
C ALA A 125 -0.36 -8.40 5.02
N LEU A 126 -0.56 -7.41 4.15
CA LEU A 126 -1.90 -7.01 3.73
C LEU A 126 -2.54 -8.13 2.90
N GLN A 127 -3.82 -8.39 3.14
CA GLN A 127 -4.55 -9.42 2.41
C GLN A 127 -4.58 -9.11 0.91
N GLY A 128 -4.20 -10.08 0.09
CA GLY A 128 -4.14 -9.92 -1.37
C GLY A 128 -2.98 -9.04 -1.87
N SER A 129 -2.04 -8.63 -0.99
CA SER A 129 -0.87 -7.85 -1.42
C SER A 129 0.28 -8.69 -1.96
N ILE A 130 0.43 -9.91 -1.45
CA ILE A 130 1.43 -10.88 -1.91
C ILE A 130 0.80 -11.73 -3.02
N PRO A 131 1.44 -11.84 -4.20
CA PRO A 131 1.05 -12.79 -5.22
C PRO A 131 0.97 -14.23 -4.68
N PRO A 132 -0.09 -15.01 -5.02
CA PRO A 132 -0.28 -16.35 -4.45
C PRO A 132 0.88 -17.33 -4.69
N SER A 133 1.65 -17.15 -5.77
CA SER A 133 2.77 -18.04 -6.11
C SER A 133 4.02 -17.78 -5.25
N TRP A 134 4.25 -16.53 -4.82
CA TRP A 134 5.49 -16.09 -4.17
C TRP A 134 5.91 -16.96 -2.99
N SER A 135 4.96 -17.34 -2.12
CA SER A 135 5.28 -18.18 -0.96
C SER A 135 5.82 -19.55 -1.36
N LYS A 136 5.22 -20.19 -2.37
CA LYS A 136 5.65 -21.48 -2.88
C LYS A 136 6.98 -21.38 -3.63
N ASP A 137 7.13 -20.33 -4.43
CA ASP A 137 8.31 -20.10 -5.26
C ASP A 137 9.54 -19.82 -4.37
N PHE A 138 9.37 -19.01 -3.32
CA PHE A 138 10.41 -18.72 -2.33
C PHE A 138 10.82 -19.96 -1.51
N ILE A 139 9.86 -20.77 -1.05
CA ILE A 139 10.20 -22.02 -0.34
C ILE A 139 10.95 -22.99 -1.26
N SER A 140 10.58 -23.02 -2.54
CA SER A 140 11.18 -23.91 -3.54
C SER A 140 12.60 -23.48 -3.88
N SER A 141 12.90 -22.19 -3.89
CA SER A 141 14.26 -21.68 -4.11
C SER A 141 15.18 -21.84 -2.90
N GLN A 142 14.65 -21.87 -1.68
CA GLN A 142 15.41 -21.95 -0.43
C GLN A 142 15.50 -23.37 0.16
N SER A 143 15.74 -24.39 -0.69
CA SER A 143 16.01 -25.81 -0.31
C SER A 143 14.88 -26.60 0.38
N ARG A 144 13.61 -26.17 0.30
CA ARG A 144 12.41 -26.80 0.93
C ARG A 144 12.44 -26.98 2.46
N ARG A 145 13.57 -26.72 3.12
CA ARG A 145 13.73 -26.77 4.59
C ARG A 145 13.31 -25.47 5.27
N LEU A 146 13.21 -24.38 4.51
CA LEU A 146 12.72 -23.08 4.98
C LEU A 146 11.26 -23.18 5.42
N LYS A 147 10.95 -22.60 6.57
CA LYS A 147 9.57 -22.45 7.06
C LYS A 147 9.15 -20.99 6.89
N LEU A 148 8.04 -20.75 6.19
CA LEU A 148 7.44 -19.42 6.06
C LEU A 148 6.13 -19.37 6.87
N GLN A 149 5.97 -18.34 7.70
CA GLN A 149 4.78 -18.10 8.50
C GLN A 149 4.19 -16.73 8.13
N THR A 150 3.21 -16.71 7.23
CA THR A 150 2.56 -15.47 6.79
C THR A 150 1.21 -15.30 7.46
N LYS A 151 0.95 -14.11 8.01
CA LYS A 151 -0.35 -13.73 8.57
C LYS A 151 -0.92 -12.56 7.79
N PHE A 152 -2.11 -12.73 7.24
CA PHE A 152 -2.77 -11.69 6.47
C PHE A 152 -3.69 -10.85 7.36
N ARG A 153 -3.64 -9.53 7.19
CA ARG A 153 -4.56 -8.57 7.79
C ARG A 153 -5.43 -7.90 6.73
N PRO A 154 -6.68 -7.55 7.03
CA PRO A 154 -7.61 -7.01 6.04
C PRO A 154 -7.24 -5.59 5.58
N THR A 155 -6.67 -4.77 6.45
CA THR A 155 -6.32 -3.37 6.16
C THR A 155 -4.94 -2.99 6.69
N LEU A 156 -4.31 -1.99 6.07
CA LEU A 156 -3.05 -1.41 6.56
C LEU A 156 -3.22 -0.76 7.94
N GLU A 157 -4.39 -0.16 8.17
CA GLU A 157 -4.76 0.44 9.46
C GLU A 157 -4.76 -0.59 10.60
N ASP A 158 -5.27 -1.80 10.37
CA ASP A 158 -5.22 -2.87 11.37
C ASP A 158 -3.77 -3.25 11.68
N ILE A 159 -2.92 -3.42 10.66
CA ILE A 159 -1.49 -3.75 10.85
C ILE A 159 -0.81 -2.69 11.72
N PHE A 160 -0.97 -1.42 11.38
CA PHE A 160 -0.28 -0.33 12.08
C PHE A 160 -0.83 -0.08 13.48
N THR A 161 -2.15 -0.12 13.66
CA THR A 161 -2.78 0.08 14.97
C THR A 161 -2.31 -1.00 15.93
N GLN A 162 -2.33 -2.26 15.48
CA GLN A 162 -1.82 -3.40 16.24
C GLN A 162 -0.31 -3.32 16.48
N LEU A 163 0.46 -2.74 15.55
CA LEU A 163 1.89 -2.48 15.75
C LEU A 163 2.15 -1.40 16.82
N CYS A 164 1.27 -0.42 16.96
CA CYS A 164 1.39 0.65 17.97
C CYS A 164 1.01 0.19 19.39
N LEU A 165 0.03 -0.71 19.54
CA LEU A 165 -0.46 -1.18 20.85
C LEU A 165 0.65 -1.69 21.80
N PRO A 166 1.62 -2.54 21.35
CA PRO A 166 2.73 -3.04 22.17
C PRO A 166 3.52 -1.97 22.92
N PHE A 167 3.66 -0.78 22.36
CA PHE A 167 4.46 0.30 22.94
C PHE A 167 3.66 1.21 23.88
N THR A 168 2.33 1.14 23.83
CA THR A 168 1.45 1.95 24.69
C THR A 168 1.20 1.33 26.07
N GLN A 169 1.41 0.02 26.22
CA GLN A 169 1.13 -0.74 27.45
C GLN A 169 2.35 -0.94 28.35
N ALA A 170 3.31 -0.01 28.33
CA ALA A 170 4.63 -0.06 28.99
C ALA A 170 4.64 -0.22 30.53
N LYS A 171 3.52 -0.57 31.18
CA LYS A 171 3.44 -0.84 32.63
C LYS A 171 2.93 -2.24 32.99
N ALA A 172 2.55 -3.06 32.01
CA ALA A 172 2.20 -4.47 32.23
C ALA A 172 3.22 -5.35 31.49
N LYS A 173 3.55 -6.53 32.03
CA LYS A 173 4.30 -7.56 31.28
C LYS A 173 3.50 -7.93 30.03
N VAL A 174 3.75 -7.23 28.91
CA VAL A 174 3.03 -7.47 27.66
C VAL A 174 3.52 -8.82 27.11
N ASN A 175 2.69 -9.84 27.24
CA ASN A 175 2.93 -11.11 26.60
C ASN A 175 2.54 -10.98 25.12
N ILE A 176 3.50 -10.61 24.28
CA ILE A 176 3.27 -10.44 22.84
C ILE A 176 3.14 -11.82 22.21
N GLY A 177 1.90 -12.20 21.95
CA GLY A 177 1.59 -13.44 21.26
C GLY A 177 2.19 -13.48 19.85
N PRO A 178 2.43 -14.67 19.29
CA PRO A 178 3.02 -14.83 17.96
C PRO A 178 2.18 -14.25 16.83
N ALA A 179 0.91 -13.89 17.07
CA ALA A 179 0.01 -13.25 16.12
C ALA A 179 0.12 -11.73 16.04
N SER A 180 0.85 -11.10 16.96
CA SER A 180 1.08 -9.65 16.93
C SER A 180 1.99 -9.26 15.77
N PRO A 181 1.71 -8.16 15.04
CA PRO A 181 2.64 -7.59 14.07
C PRO A 181 4.01 -7.25 14.66
N ALA A 182 4.07 -6.85 15.94
CA ALA A 182 5.34 -6.58 16.61
C ALA A 182 6.19 -7.84 16.88
N ALA A 183 5.62 -9.04 16.67
CA ALA A 183 6.35 -10.31 16.75
C ALA A 183 6.72 -10.90 15.38
N ALA A 184 6.41 -10.21 14.28
CA ALA A 184 6.86 -10.59 12.96
C ALA A 184 8.31 -10.18 12.72
N ASP A 185 9.02 -10.88 11.84
CA ASP A 185 10.34 -10.46 11.36
C ASP A 185 10.23 -9.28 10.39
N ILE A 186 9.12 -9.24 9.63
CA ILE A 186 8.83 -8.20 8.65
C ILE A 186 7.31 -8.00 8.56
N LEU A 187 6.88 -6.78 8.23
CA LEU A 187 5.47 -6.50 7.97
C LEU A 187 5.24 -5.58 6.78
N THR A 188 4.04 -5.63 6.21
CA THR A 188 3.57 -4.66 5.23
C THR A 188 3.23 -3.35 5.93
N LEU A 189 3.72 -2.24 5.39
CA LEU A 189 3.38 -0.87 5.78
C LEU A 189 3.11 -0.05 4.52
N GLY A 190 2.03 0.73 4.50
CA GLY A 190 1.79 1.70 3.44
C GLY A 190 2.80 2.85 3.54
N ASP A 191 3.26 3.38 2.40
CA ASP A 191 4.23 4.46 2.33
C ASP A 191 3.79 5.73 3.04
N SER A 192 2.50 6.08 2.96
CA SER A 192 1.94 7.23 3.67
C SER A 192 2.09 7.09 5.21
N TRP A 193 2.12 5.85 5.74
CA TRP A 193 2.25 5.56 7.17
C TRP A 193 3.72 5.50 7.64
N LEU A 194 4.67 5.43 6.71
CA LEU A 194 6.10 5.33 7.01
C LEU A 194 6.61 6.47 7.91
N PRO A 195 6.35 7.76 7.64
CA PRO A 195 6.85 8.85 8.47
C PRO A 195 6.35 8.74 9.92
N LEU A 196 5.07 8.39 10.08
CA LEU A 196 4.47 8.24 11.40
C LEU A 196 5.00 7.01 12.15
N ALA A 197 5.24 5.90 11.44
CA ALA A 197 5.85 4.70 12.01
C ALA A 197 7.25 5.00 12.59
N ILE A 198 8.04 5.78 11.85
CA ILE A 198 9.37 6.23 12.26
C ILE A 198 9.29 7.17 13.46
N LYS A 199 8.43 8.20 13.39
CA LYS A 199 8.27 9.19 14.46
C LYS A 199 7.75 8.59 15.77
N LYS A 200 6.85 7.60 15.68
CA LYS A 200 6.39 6.80 16.83
C LYS A 200 7.41 5.72 17.23
N ALA A 201 8.39 5.49 16.36
CA ALA A 201 9.47 4.56 16.50
C ALA A 201 9.00 3.14 16.86
N VAL A 202 7.99 2.71 16.09
CA VAL A 202 7.39 1.37 16.13
C VAL A 202 7.97 0.44 15.07
N ILE A 203 8.83 0.97 14.20
CA ILE A 203 9.68 0.24 13.26
C ILE A 203 11.15 0.60 13.49
N GLU A 204 12.05 -0.19 12.93
CA GLU A 204 13.50 0.02 12.98
C GLU A 204 14.11 0.06 11.58
N PRO A 205 15.23 0.78 11.38
CA PRO A 205 15.90 0.85 10.09
C PRO A 205 16.46 -0.53 9.69
N ILE A 206 16.42 -0.81 8.39
CA ILE A 206 17.03 -1.99 7.80
C ILE A 206 18.55 -1.85 7.87
N THR A 207 19.16 -2.59 8.80
CA THR A 207 20.61 -2.54 9.04
C THR A 207 21.38 -3.00 7.79
N ALA A 208 22.43 -2.27 7.45
CA ALA A 208 23.30 -2.55 6.30
C ALA A 208 22.56 -2.68 4.95
N ALA A 209 21.38 -2.06 4.80
CA ALA A 209 20.61 -2.07 3.55
C ALA A 209 21.44 -1.62 2.34
N GLU A 210 22.30 -0.62 2.50
CA GLU A 210 23.14 -0.08 1.43
C GLU A 210 24.13 -1.11 0.84
N HIS A 211 24.51 -2.10 1.63
CA HIS A 211 25.41 -3.17 1.19
C HIS A 211 24.67 -4.33 0.52
N GLN A 212 23.34 -4.36 0.60
CA GLN A 212 22.52 -5.42 0.03
C GLN A 212 22.30 -5.21 -1.47
N ASP A 213 22.36 -6.29 -2.24
CA ASP A 213 22.19 -6.26 -3.70
C ASP A 213 20.80 -5.71 -4.08
N TRP A 214 19.76 -6.16 -3.37
CA TRP A 214 18.40 -5.68 -3.60
C TRP A 214 18.26 -4.15 -3.50
N PHE A 215 19.04 -3.47 -2.64
CA PHE A 215 18.99 -2.02 -2.52
C PHE A 215 19.84 -1.33 -3.58
N LYS A 216 21.00 -1.92 -3.93
CA LYS A 216 21.87 -1.41 -5.01
C LYS A 216 21.15 -1.43 -6.36
N ASP A 217 20.30 -2.41 -6.59
CA ASP A 217 19.56 -2.58 -7.85
C ASP A 217 18.30 -1.70 -7.91
N LEU A 218 17.88 -1.09 -6.79
CA LEU A 218 16.76 -0.16 -6.81
C LEU A 218 17.08 1.09 -7.64
N SER A 219 16.01 1.58 -8.24
CA SER A 219 15.94 2.84 -8.97
C SER A 219 16.37 4.04 -8.09
N ARG A 220 16.83 5.13 -8.72
CA ARG A 220 17.23 6.33 -7.97
C ARG A 220 16.05 6.92 -7.21
N LYS A 221 14.85 6.92 -7.81
CA LYS A 221 13.61 7.40 -7.17
C LYS A 221 13.31 6.63 -5.89
N TRP A 222 13.43 5.30 -5.89
CA TRP A 222 13.27 4.48 -4.68
C TRP A 222 14.35 4.75 -3.63
N LYS A 223 15.62 4.82 -4.03
CA LYS A 223 16.73 5.07 -3.10
C LYS A 223 16.57 6.39 -2.34
N VAL A 224 16.09 7.45 -3.00
CA VAL A 224 15.79 8.73 -2.35
C VAL A 224 14.55 8.59 -1.46
N TYR A 225 13.49 7.97 -1.98
CA TYR A 225 12.21 7.88 -1.28
C TYR A 225 12.24 7.01 -0.01
N LEU A 226 13.14 6.03 0.10
CA LEU A 226 13.23 5.15 1.28
C LEU A 226 14.17 5.68 2.37
N ARG A 227 14.98 6.70 2.05
CA ARG A 227 15.91 7.34 2.99
C ARG A 227 15.17 8.35 3.85
N ARG A 228 15.13 8.09 5.16
CA ARG A 228 14.44 8.94 6.13
C ARG A 228 15.28 9.23 7.35
N ASN A 229 15.12 10.42 7.91
CA ASN A 229 15.64 10.76 9.23
C ASN A 229 14.73 10.19 10.35
N LEU A 230 15.06 10.45 11.61
CA LEU A 230 14.30 9.99 12.77
C LEU A 230 12.92 10.67 12.93
N ASN A 231 12.66 11.76 12.21
CA ASN A 231 11.36 12.42 12.17
C ASN A 231 10.44 11.83 11.10
N GLY A 232 10.97 10.98 10.22
CA GLY A 232 10.24 10.40 9.10
C GLY A 232 10.28 11.24 7.83
N ASP A 233 11.12 12.27 7.77
CA ASP A 233 11.29 13.14 6.59
C ASP A 233 12.30 12.56 5.62
N ILE A 234 12.18 12.88 4.32
CA ILE A 234 13.21 12.56 3.31
C ILE A 234 14.53 13.19 3.74
N ASP A 235 15.57 12.37 3.88
CA ASP A 235 16.91 12.86 4.23
C ASP A 235 17.98 12.04 3.49
N PRO A 236 18.82 12.66 2.64
CA PRO A 236 19.93 11.97 1.97
C PRO A 236 20.92 11.27 2.93
N GLN A 237 21.09 11.81 4.14
CA GLN A 237 21.94 11.23 5.20
C GLN A 237 21.16 10.30 6.13
N GLY A 238 19.86 10.15 5.88
CA GLY A 238 18.96 9.28 6.63
C GLY A 238 19.22 7.79 6.42
N GLN A 239 18.55 7.00 7.25
CA GLN A 239 18.62 5.54 7.22
C GLN A 239 17.57 4.97 6.25
N ILE A 240 17.73 3.70 5.88
CA ILE A 240 16.73 2.97 5.07
C ILE A 240 15.76 2.29 6.02
N TRP A 241 14.48 2.64 5.94
CA TRP A 241 13.47 2.15 6.90
C TRP A 241 12.57 1.05 6.37
N ALA A 242 12.54 0.87 5.05
CA ALA A 242 11.68 -0.13 4.43
C ALA A 242 12.21 -0.53 3.05
N ALA A 243 11.66 -1.62 2.49
CA ALA A 243 11.92 -2.06 1.13
C ALA A 243 10.60 -2.17 0.34
N PRO A 244 10.48 -1.56 -0.85
CA PRO A 244 9.24 -1.60 -1.63
C PRO A 244 9.03 -2.99 -2.21
N TYR A 245 7.78 -3.44 -2.32
CA TYR A 245 7.48 -4.70 -3.02
C TYR A 245 6.31 -4.59 -4.00
N ARG A 246 5.49 -3.55 -3.88
CA ARG A 246 4.56 -3.14 -4.92
C ARG A 246 4.21 -1.68 -4.80
N TRP A 247 3.81 -1.09 -5.90
CA TRP A 247 3.34 0.30 -5.96
C TRP A 247 2.18 0.44 -6.94
N GLY A 248 1.56 1.60 -6.95
CA GLY A 248 0.57 1.97 -7.95
C GLY A 248 0.25 3.45 -7.90
N THR A 249 -0.94 3.81 -8.37
CA THR A 249 -1.36 5.20 -8.50
C THR A 249 -2.83 5.39 -8.16
N MET A 250 -3.22 6.62 -7.91
CA MET A 250 -4.62 7.03 -7.86
C MET A 250 -5.22 7.04 -9.27
N VAL A 251 -6.45 6.53 -9.40
CA VAL A 251 -7.13 6.36 -10.70
C VAL A 251 -8.58 6.83 -10.66
N ILE A 252 -9.11 7.11 -11.85
CA ILE A 252 -10.52 7.42 -12.08
C ILE A 252 -11.16 6.27 -12.86
N ALA A 253 -12.13 5.59 -12.27
CA ALA A 253 -12.98 4.64 -12.97
C ALA A 253 -14.32 5.28 -13.33
N TYR A 254 -14.84 5.03 -14.53
CA TYR A 254 -16.14 5.57 -14.95
C TYR A 254 -16.96 4.57 -15.78
N LYS A 255 -18.29 4.72 -15.73
CA LYS A 255 -19.23 3.87 -16.50
C LYS A 255 -19.39 4.39 -17.93
N LYS A 256 -18.80 3.68 -18.90
CA LYS A 256 -18.84 4.02 -20.33
C LYS A 256 -20.25 4.23 -20.86
N THR A 257 -21.16 3.31 -20.51
CA THR A 257 -22.55 3.37 -20.98
C THR A 257 -23.33 4.56 -20.42
N LYS A 258 -22.99 5.05 -19.22
CA LYS A 258 -23.62 6.26 -18.66
C LYS A 258 -23.15 7.51 -19.39
N PHE A 259 -21.85 7.58 -19.68
CA PHE A 259 -21.25 8.70 -20.40
C PHE A 259 -21.77 8.79 -21.83
N GLN A 260 -21.81 7.68 -22.56
CA GLN A 260 -22.38 7.62 -23.92
C GLN A 260 -23.85 8.06 -23.94
N LYS A 261 -24.69 7.54 -23.03
CA LYS A 261 -26.11 7.90 -22.94
C LYS A 261 -26.36 9.38 -22.62
N LYS A 262 -25.41 10.03 -21.96
CA LYS A 262 -25.48 11.45 -21.60
C LYS A 262 -24.70 12.36 -22.55
N ASN A 263 -24.16 11.80 -23.64
CA ASN A 263 -23.29 12.50 -24.58
C ASN A 263 -22.10 13.21 -23.89
N LEU A 264 -21.57 12.59 -22.82
CA LEU A 264 -20.42 13.11 -22.08
C LEU A 264 -19.12 12.60 -22.70
N PRO A 265 -18.10 13.46 -22.86
CA PRO A 265 -16.79 13.02 -23.31
C PRO A 265 -16.17 12.03 -22.30
N PRO A 266 -15.32 11.09 -22.72
CA PRO A 266 -14.58 10.21 -21.81
C PRO A 266 -13.85 10.97 -20.69
N MET A 267 -13.63 10.32 -19.54
CA MET A 267 -12.73 10.85 -18.51
C MET A 267 -11.28 10.75 -19.00
N GLN A 268 -10.51 11.81 -18.82
CA GLN A 268 -9.10 11.89 -19.21
C GLN A 268 -8.22 12.55 -18.14
N ASP A 269 -8.77 13.48 -17.36
CA ASP A 269 -8.00 14.25 -16.37
C ASP A 269 -8.83 14.68 -15.16
N TRP A 270 -8.18 15.27 -14.13
CA TRP A 270 -8.86 15.74 -12.91
C TRP A 270 -9.96 16.76 -13.19
N ALA A 271 -9.76 17.65 -14.15
CA ALA A 271 -10.74 18.68 -14.54
C ALA A 271 -12.10 18.10 -14.92
N ASP A 272 -12.13 16.86 -15.40
CA ASP A 272 -13.39 16.20 -15.77
C ASP A 272 -14.29 15.91 -14.57
N LEU A 273 -13.74 15.85 -13.35
CA LEU A 273 -14.53 15.68 -12.13
C LEU A 273 -15.41 16.90 -11.83
N TRP A 274 -15.08 18.08 -12.36
CA TRP A 274 -15.82 19.34 -12.13
C TRP A 274 -16.98 19.56 -13.10
N ARG A 275 -17.25 18.60 -13.98
CA ARG A 275 -18.38 18.68 -14.92
C ARG A 275 -19.72 18.72 -14.16
N PRO A 276 -20.62 19.68 -14.43
CA PRO A 276 -21.86 19.85 -13.67
C PRO A 276 -22.80 18.63 -13.74
N GLU A 277 -22.70 17.82 -14.79
CA GLU A 277 -23.48 16.59 -14.96
C GLU A 277 -23.10 15.47 -13.98
N LEU A 278 -21.96 15.61 -13.30
CA LEU A 278 -21.48 14.67 -12.29
C LEU A 278 -21.97 14.98 -10.87
N ALA A 279 -22.87 15.94 -10.69
CA ALA A 279 -23.36 16.35 -9.37
C ALA A 279 -23.95 15.16 -8.59
N GLY A 280 -23.34 14.81 -7.46
CA GLY A 280 -23.70 13.63 -6.65
C GLY A 280 -23.52 12.27 -7.38
N ARG A 281 -22.67 12.21 -8.41
CA ARG A 281 -22.39 10.99 -9.22
C ARG A 281 -20.98 10.47 -9.06
N ILE A 282 -20.18 11.03 -8.15
CA ILE A 282 -18.83 10.57 -7.85
C ILE A 282 -18.79 9.90 -6.47
N SER A 283 -18.07 8.80 -6.35
CA SER A 283 -17.60 8.27 -5.06
C SER A 283 -16.09 8.40 -5.01
N MET A 284 -15.52 8.84 -3.88
CA MET A 284 -14.09 9.07 -3.77
C MET A 284 -13.54 8.50 -2.46
N VAL A 285 -12.27 8.11 -2.46
CA VAL A 285 -11.57 7.68 -1.24
C VAL A 285 -11.62 8.78 -0.17
N ASN A 286 -11.80 8.40 1.10
CA ASN A 286 -11.76 9.35 2.21
C ASN A 286 -10.33 9.49 2.74
N SER A 287 -9.47 10.12 1.96
CA SER A 287 -8.12 10.52 2.38
C SER A 287 -7.94 12.03 2.16
N PRO A 288 -7.74 12.82 3.23
CA PRO A 288 -7.51 14.26 3.10
C PRO A 288 -6.39 14.63 2.12
N ARG A 289 -5.28 13.88 2.13
CA ARG A 289 -4.15 14.09 1.22
C ARG A 289 -4.54 13.88 -0.24
N GLU A 290 -5.31 12.84 -0.52
CA GLU A 290 -5.76 12.53 -1.88
C GLU A 290 -6.81 13.53 -2.38
N VAL A 291 -7.75 13.94 -1.51
CA VAL A 291 -8.82 14.87 -1.87
C VAL A 291 -8.27 16.27 -2.14
N VAL A 292 -7.45 16.81 -1.23
CA VAL A 292 -6.79 18.12 -1.44
C VAL A 292 -5.84 18.04 -2.62
N GLY A 293 -5.08 16.96 -2.74
CA GLY A 293 -4.14 16.76 -3.84
C GLY A 293 -4.81 16.68 -5.23
N ALA A 294 -6.00 16.08 -5.34
CA ALA A 294 -6.78 16.09 -6.57
C ALA A 294 -7.20 17.52 -6.97
N VAL A 295 -7.55 18.36 -5.99
CA VAL A 295 -7.83 19.78 -6.22
C VAL A 295 -6.57 20.54 -6.63
N LEU A 296 -5.44 20.30 -5.96
CA LEU A 296 -4.15 20.91 -6.34
C LEU A 296 -3.77 20.55 -7.77
N LYS A 297 -3.91 19.28 -8.18
CA LYS A 297 -3.68 18.86 -9.57
C LYS A 297 -4.65 19.50 -10.55
N TYR A 298 -5.92 19.59 -10.21
CA TYR A 298 -6.89 20.34 -11.01
C TYR A 298 -6.47 21.80 -11.23
N MET A 299 -5.88 22.41 -10.20
CA MET A 299 -5.34 23.77 -10.24
C MET A 299 -3.92 23.86 -10.87
N GLY A 300 -3.38 22.75 -11.40
CA GLY A 300 -2.05 22.71 -12.03
C GLY A 300 -0.87 22.64 -11.07
N ALA A 301 -1.12 22.35 -9.80
CA ALA A 301 -0.11 22.25 -8.73
C ALA A 301 0.23 20.80 -8.35
N SER A 302 1.23 20.65 -7.47
CA SER A 302 1.73 19.37 -6.97
C SER A 302 0.92 18.89 -5.76
N TYR A 303 0.80 17.56 -5.56
CA TYR A 303 0.29 16.97 -4.30
C TYR A 303 1.13 17.36 -3.07
N ASN A 304 2.38 17.79 -3.31
CA ASN A 304 3.38 18.12 -2.30
C ASN A 304 3.63 19.63 -2.19
N THR A 305 2.70 20.47 -2.66
CA THR A 305 2.74 21.92 -2.40
C THR A 305 2.89 22.20 -0.90
N THR A 306 3.99 22.85 -0.55
CA THR A 306 4.39 23.11 0.85
C THR A 306 3.87 24.43 1.40
N ASP A 307 3.63 25.41 0.53
CA ASP A 307 3.09 26.73 0.88
C ASP A 307 1.94 27.06 -0.07
N ILE A 308 0.71 26.87 0.39
CA ILE A 308 -0.49 27.03 -0.45
C ILE A 308 -0.70 28.51 -0.79
N ASP A 309 -0.48 29.42 0.16
CA ASP A 309 -0.76 30.84 -0.04
C ASP A 309 0.24 31.49 -1.03
N LEU A 310 1.49 31.03 -1.05
CA LEU A 310 2.49 31.51 -2.00
C LEU A 310 2.45 30.80 -3.36
N GLN A 311 2.19 29.49 -3.40
CA GLN A 311 2.33 28.69 -4.62
C GLN A 311 1.04 28.59 -5.44
N ILE A 312 -0.13 28.84 -4.82
CA ILE A 312 -1.43 28.72 -5.49
C ILE A 312 -2.03 30.10 -5.69
N ALA A 313 -2.44 30.41 -6.93
CA ALA A 313 -3.14 31.65 -7.21
C ALA A 313 -4.45 31.74 -6.41
N GLY A 314 -4.60 32.79 -5.61
CA GLY A 314 -5.72 32.96 -4.68
C GLY A 314 -5.59 32.21 -3.34
N GLY A 315 -4.45 31.53 -3.13
CA GLY A 315 -4.08 30.87 -1.89
C GLY A 315 -5.08 29.82 -1.41
N ARG A 316 -5.11 29.60 -0.10
CA ARG A 316 -5.98 28.59 0.53
C ARG A 316 -7.47 28.80 0.27
N ASN A 317 -7.91 30.03 0.06
CA ASN A 317 -9.32 30.33 -0.23
C ASN A 317 -9.73 29.81 -1.62
N ALA A 318 -8.86 29.93 -2.63
CA ALA A 318 -9.11 29.36 -3.94
C ALA A 318 -9.12 27.82 -3.90
N VAL A 319 -8.24 27.21 -3.10
CA VAL A 319 -8.25 25.75 -2.87
C VAL A 319 -9.55 25.33 -2.18
N LEU A 320 -9.98 26.04 -1.14
CA LEU A 320 -11.24 25.79 -0.46
C LEU A 320 -12.42 25.86 -1.44
N GLN A 321 -12.52 26.94 -2.23
CA GLN A 321 -13.60 27.08 -3.22
C GLN A 321 -13.66 25.89 -4.19
N ASN A 322 -12.51 25.44 -4.69
CA ASN A 322 -12.47 24.28 -5.59
C ASN A 322 -12.79 22.96 -4.89
N LEU A 323 -12.42 22.82 -3.61
CA LEU A 323 -12.86 21.71 -2.76
C LEU A 323 -14.39 21.71 -2.60
N GLU A 324 -15.02 22.86 -2.38
CA GLU A 324 -16.48 22.96 -2.30
C GLU A 324 -17.17 22.53 -3.61
N LEU A 325 -16.59 22.96 -4.75
CA LEU A 325 -17.10 22.56 -6.06
C LEU A 325 -16.97 21.05 -6.26
N LEU A 326 -15.82 20.46 -5.92
CA LEU A 326 -15.63 19.01 -5.98
C LEU A 326 -16.60 18.26 -5.05
N ALA A 327 -16.79 18.75 -3.83
CA ALA A 327 -17.71 18.17 -2.85
C ALA A 327 -19.15 18.07 -3.37
N ARG A 328 -19.61 19.02 -4.20
CA ARG A 328 -20.94 18.96 -4.84
C ARG A 328 -21.05 17.84 -5.89
N GLN A 329 -19.93 17.45 -6.49
CA GLN A 329 -19.85 16.34 -7.46
C GLN A 329 -19.79 14.99 -6.74
N VAL A 330 -19.14 14.96 -5.58
CA VAL A 330 -18.97 13.76 -4.77
C VAL A 330 -20.22 13.47 -3.94
N LYS A 331 -20.79 12.28 -4.15
CA LYS A 331 -21.91 11.76 -3.36
C LYS A 331 -21.49 11.46 -1.92
N PHE A 332 -20.32 10.85 -1.75
CA PHE A 332 -19.72 10.56 -0.46
C PHE A 332 -18.23 10.23 -0.59
N PHE A 333 -17.50 10.47 0.50
CA PHE A 333 -16.12 10.04 0.68
C PHE A 333 -16.10 8.82 1.60
N ASP A 334 -15.45 7.74 1.19
CA ASP A 334 -15.30 6.54 2.03
C ASP A 334 -14.04 5.76 1.65
N SER A 335 -13.40 5.10 2.61
CA SER A 335 -12.13 4.38 2.36
C SER A 335 -12.29 2.86 2.29
N ALA A 336 -13.44 2.31 2.69
CA ALA A 336 -13.65 0.85 2.75
C ALA A 336 -14.60 0.31 1.68
N SER A 337 -15.63 1.07 1.34
CA SER A 337 -16.80 0.65 0.56
C SER A 337 -17.18 1.63 -0.55
N TYR A 338 -16.34 2.62 -0.89
CA TYR A 338 -16.62 3.58 -1.96
C TYR A 338 -16.88 2.91 -3.32
N LEU A 339 -16.23 1.78 -3.59
CA LEU A 339 -16.46 0.99 -4.80
C LEU A 339 -17.82 0.27 -4.82
N ARG A 340 -18.47 0.06 -3.68
CA ARG A 340 -19.77 -0.65 -3.62
C ARG A 340 -20.85 0.12 -4.37
N ALA A 341 -20.95 1.43 -4.15
CA ALA A 341 -21.89 2.30 -4.87
C ALA A 341 -21.59 2.33 -6.37
N PHE A 342 -20.31 2.30 -6.74
CA PHE A 342 -19.88 2.25 -8.14
C PHE A 342 -20.27 0.92 -8.80
N SER A 343 -20.05 -0.21 -8.12
CA SER A 343 -20.44 -1.53 -8.63
C SER A 343 -21.93 -1.61 -8.92
N VAL A 344 -22.78 -1.21 -7.97
CA VAL A 344 -24.25 -1.25 -8.14
C VAL A 344 -24.78 -0.18 -9.11
N GLY A 345 -24.01 0.89 -9.36
CA GLY A 345 -24.34 1.93 -10.34
C GLY A 345 -25.07 3.15 -9.81
N ASP A 346 -25.06 3.34 -8.49
CA ASP A 346 -25.58 4.54 -7.82
C ASP A 346 -24.78 5.80 -8.18
N VAL A 347 -23.48 5.61 -8.41
CA VAL A 347 -22.52 6.61 -8.89
C VAL A 347 -21.98 6.19 -10.25
N TRP A 348 -21.51 7.16 -11.04
CA TRP A 348 -21.01 6.94 -12.39
C TRP A 348 -19.49 6.95 -12.47
N VAL A 349 -18.85 7.56 -11.46
CA VAL A 349 -17.40 7.71 -11.35
C VAL A 349 -16.96 7.26 -9.96
N ALA A 350 -15.85 6.53 -9.89
CA ALA A 350 -15.13 6.21 -8.67
C ALA A 350 -13.69 6.68 -8.76
N VAL A 351 -13.21 7.34 -7.71
CA VAL A 351 -11.86 7.91 -7.63
C VAL A 351 -11.15 7.28 -6.43
N GLY A 352 -10.07 6.53 -6.67
CA GLY A 352 -9.44 5.73 -5.62
C GLY A 352 -8.14 5.06 -6.06
N TRP A 353 -7.51 4.34 -5.14
CA TRP A 353 -6.23 3.66 -5.40
C TRP A 353 -6.39 2.52 -6.41
N SER A 354 -5.41 2.38 -7.31
CA SER A 354 -5.43 1.33 -8.34
C SER A 354 -5.42 -0.09 -7.75
N SER A 355 -4.93 -0.27 -6.51
CA SER A 355 -5.02 -1.53 -5.75
C SER A 355 -6.45 -2.03 -5.59
N ASP A 356 -7.38 -1.10 -5.43
CA ASP A 356 -8.77 -1.37 -5.06
C ASP A 356 -9.65 -1.32 -6.30
N VAL A 357 -9.42 -0.32 -7.15
CA VAL A 357 -10.24 -0.04 -8.35
C VAL A 357 -10.04 -1.10 -9.42
N LEU A 358 -8.79 -1.51 -9.73
CA LEU A 358 -8.52 -2.41 -10.85
C LEU A 358 -9.13 -3.80 -10.68
N PRO A 359 -9.05 -4.46 -9.51
CA PRO A 359 -9.70 -5.76 -9.29
C PRO A 359 -11.22 -5.74 -9.51
N VAL A 360 -11.89 -4.65 -9.11
CA VAL A 360 -13.34 -4.48 -9.29
C VAL A 360 -13.66 -4.19 -10.76
N ALA A 361 -12.95 -3.24 -11.38
CA ALA A 361 -13.19 -2.82 -12.75
C ALA A 361 -12.97 -3.95 -13.77
N LYS A 362 -11.96 -4.82 -13.56
CA LYS A 362 -11.71 -6.00 -14.42
C LYS A 362 -12.89 -6.98 -14.50
N ARG A 363 -13.80 -6.96 -13.52
CA ARG A 363 -14.99 -7.81 -13.49
C ARG A 363 -16.21 -7.17 -14.16
N MET A 364 -16.06 -5.95 -14.70
CA MET A 364 -17.15 -5.16 -15.27
C MET A 364 -16.86 -4.85 -16.75
N SER A 365 -17.81 -5.15 -17.64
CA SER A 365 -17.66 -4.93 -19.09
C SER A 365 -17.87 -3.48 -19.53
N ASN A 366 -18.57 -2.67 -18.72
CA ASN A 366 -18.97 -1.30 -19.06
C ASN A 366 -18.17 -0.21 -18.33
N VAL A 367 -16.97 -0.55 -17.85
CA VAL A 367 -16.10 0.36 -17.09
C VAL A 367 -14.82 0.65 -17.87
N ALA A 368 -14.34 1.88 -17.77
CA ALA A 368 -12.98 2.26 -18.14
C ALA A 368 -12.27 2.88 -16.93
N VAL A 369 -10.95 2.74 -16.88
CA VAL A 369 -10.10 3.25 -15.79
C VAL A 369 -8.97 4.09 -16.38
N VAL A 370 -8.82 5.31 -15.90
CA VAL A 370 -7.78 6.22 -16.38
C VAL A 370 -6.91 6.73 -15.23
N VAL A 371 -5.61 6.81 -15.49
CA VAL A 371 -4.71 7.70 -14.75
C VAL A 371 -4.83 9.10 -15.37
N PRO A 372 -5.13 10.15 -14.59
CA PRO A 372 -5.24 11.51 -15.08
C PRO A 372 -4.00 11.99 -15.84
N LYS A 373 -4.18 12.66 -16.98
CA LYS A 373 -3.07 13.13 -17.85
C LYS A 373 -2.13 14.13 -17.17
N SER A 374 -2.64 14.93 -16.24
CA SER A 374 -1.84 15.85 -15.42
C SER A 374 -1.05 15.15 -14.29
N GLY A 375 -1.15 13.83 -14.19
CA GLY A 375 -0.49 13.02 -13.17
C GLY A 375 -1.32 12.83 -11.92
N ALA A 376 -0.93 11.87 -11.09
CA ALA A 376 -1.65 11.45 -9.90
C ALA A 376 -0.68 11.10 -8.76
N SER A 377 -1.21 10.92 -7.55
CA SER A 377 -0.42 10.38 -6.46
C SER A 377 0.00 8.94 -6.77
N LEU A 378 1.20 8.60 -6.29
CA LEU A 378 1.73 7.25 -6.24
C LEU A 378 1.63 6.76 -4.80
N TRP A 379 1.26 5.48 -4.65
CA TRP A 379 1.25 4.78 -3.37
C TRP A 379 2.20 3.59 -3.45
N ALA A 380 2.74 3.16 -2.31
CA ALA A 380 3.57 1.98 -2.23
C ALA A 380 3.28 1.17 -0.97
N ASP A 381 3.32 -0.15 -1.13
CA ASP A 381 3.44 -1.03 0.01
C ASP A 381 4.90 -1.42 0.20
N LEU A 382 5.32 -1.29 1.45
CA LEU A 382 6.69 -1.46 1.86
C LEU A 382 6.79 -2.59 2.89
N TRP A 383 7.88 -3.34 2.81
CA TRP A 383 8.33 -4.22 3.87
C TRP A 383 9.09 -3.42 4.92
N ALA A 384 8.59 -3.39 6.16
CA ALA A 384 9.22 -2.73 7.29
C ALA A 384 9.55 -3.73 8.41
N ILE A 385 10.56 -3.41 9.21
CA ILE A 385 10.96 -4.22 10.37
C ILE A 385 10.30 -3.63 11.62
N PRO A 386 9.47 -4.40 12.35
CA PRO A 386 8.93 -3.94 13.64
C PRO A 386 10.05 -3.60 14.62
N ALA A 387 9.89 -2.57 15.44
CA ALA A 387 10.86 -2.18 16.48
C ALA A 387 10.80 -3.14 17.69
N ALA A 388 10.92 -4.44 17.44
CA ALA A 388 11.00 -5.48 18.45
C ALA A 388 12.13 -5.21 19.46
N SER A 389 13.13 -4.43 19.04
CA SER A 389 14.24 -3.98 19.87
C SER A 389 13.84 -3.11 21.09
N ARG A 390 12.64 -2.54 21.10
CA ARG A 390 12.18 -1.66 22.17
C ARG A 390 11.32 -2.35 23.23
N LEU A 391 11.08 -3.65 23.05
CA LEU A 391 10.26 -4.43 23.96
C LEU A 391 11.13 -4.95 25.12
N GLU A 392 10.65 -4.79 26.35
CA GLU A 392 11.27 -5.29 27.59
C GLU A 392 11.08 -6.81 27.76
N THR A 393 11.26 -7.59 26.70
CA THR A 393 11.14 -9.05 26.73
C THR A 393 12.23 -9.69 25.88
N ASN A 394 12.84 -10.76 26.39
CA ASN A 394 13.83 -11.56 25.66
C ASN A 394 13.18 -12.60 24.73
N ARG A 395 11.85 -12.76 24.81
CA ARG A 395 11.06 -13.71 24.03
C ARG A 395 9.91 -12.99 23.35
N ILE A 396 10.02 -12.83 22.04
CA ILE A 396 8.98 -12.24 21.20
C ILE A 396 8.46 -13.33 20.28
N GLY A 397 7.14 -13.59 20.29
CA GLY A 397 6.54 -14.64 19.46
C GLY A 397 7.10 -16.05 19.68
N GLY A 398 7.71 -16.33 20.84
CA GLY A 398 8.30 -17.62 21.17
C GLY A 398 9.76 -17.83 20.72
N ARG A 399 10.46 -16.79 20.25
CA ARG A 399 11.88 -16.87 19.85
C ARG A 399 12.74 -15.83 20.56
N VAL A 400 14.05 -16.09 20.55
CA VAL A 400 15.07 -15.10 20.95
C VAL A 400 15.10 -13.98 19.93
N ARG A 401 15.15 -12.75 20.42
CA ARG A 401 15.06 -11.48 19.67
C ARG A 401 16.12 -11.35 18.56
N GLY A 402 15.71 -10.80 17.42
CA GLY A 402 16.59 -10.39 16.32
C GLY A 402 15.88 -10.48 14.95
N PRO A 403 16.26 -9.67 13.95
CA PRO A 403 15.72 -9.78 12.60
C PRO A 403 16.11 -11.14 12.00
N SER A 404 15.18 -11.79 11.30
CA SER A 404 15.46 -13.05 10.63
C SER A 404 16.53 -12.86 9.55
N PRO A 405 17.56 -13.71 9.47
CA PRO A 405 18.53 -13.68 8.38
C PRO A 405 17.89 -13.93 7.00
N LEU A 406 16.67 -14.48 6.95
CA LEU A 406 15.91 -14.72 5.72
C LEU A 406 15.21 -13.47 5.17
N MET A 407 15.15 -12.38 5.95
CA MET A 407 14.45 -11.15 5.58
C MET A 407 15.02 -10.53 4.29
N HIS A 408 16.34 -10.36 4.21
CA HIS A 408 16.97 -9.78 3.02
C HIS A 408 16.78 -10.67 1.79
N GLN A 409 16.81 -11.99 1.96
CA GLN A 409 16.55 -12.95 0.87
C GLN A 409 15.11 -12.86 0.37
N TRP A 410 14.15 -12.69 1.28
CA TRP A 410 12.75 -12.47 0.91
C TRP A 410 12.59 -11.16 0.13
N VAL A 411 13.20 -10.08 0.60
CA VAL A 411 13.17 -8.78 -0.10
C VAL A 411 13.82 -8.87 -1.48
N GLU A 412 15.00 -9.50 -1.58
CA GLU A 412 15.70 -9.73 -2.85
C GLU A 412 14.84 -10.57 -3.80
N PHE A 413 14.22 -11.65 -3.32
CA PHE A 413 13.27 -12.44 -4.08
C PHE A 413 12.10 -11.60 -4.60
N CYS A 414 11.46 -10.77 -3.77
CA CYS A 414 10.33 -9.93 -4.17
C CYS A 414 10.70 -8.92 -5.29
N LEU A 415 11.96 -8.50 -5.34
CA LEU A 415 12.45 -7.48 -6.28
C LEU A 415 12.99 -8.05 -7.61
N GLN A 416 13.08 -9.37 -7.74
CA GLN A 416 13.47 -10.03 -8.98
C GLN A 416 12.46 -9.80 -10.11
N ALA A 417 12.95 -9.79 -11.36
CA ALA A 417 12.14 -9.64 -12.56
C ALA A 417 11.03 -10.72 -12.65
N ALA A 418 11.37 -11.98 -12.40
CA ALA A 418 10.44 -13.11 -12.40
C ALA A 418 9.29 -12.93 -11.39
N SER A 419 9.60 -12.39 -10.21
CA SER A 419 8.60 -12.08 -9.18
C SER A 419 7.63 -10.97 -9.60
N GLY A 420 7.96 -10.20 -10.63
CA GLY A 420 7.11 -9.18 -11.23
C GLY A 420 5.99 -9.71 -12.13
N LEU A 421 6.06 -10.98 -12.58
CA LEU A 421 5.13 -11.57 -13.55
C LEU A 421 3.66 -11.53 -13.11
N PRO A 422 3.29 -11.84 -11.85
CA PRO A 422 1.90 -11.78 -11.41
C PRO A 422 1.28 -10.38 -11.49
N PHE A 423 2.07 -9.31 -11.35
CA PHE A 423 1.61 -7.94 -11.54
C PHE A 423 1.36 -7.65 -13.01
N ARG A 424 2.31 -8.01 -13.89
CA ARG A 424 2.18 -7.84 -15.34
C ARG A 424 0.94 -8.56 -15.90
N GLN A 425 0.70 -9.78 -15.42
CA GLN A 425 -0.47 -10.59 -15.80
C GLN A 425 -1.79 -10.12 -15.16
N GLY A 426 -1.72 -9.13 -14.28
CA GLY A 426 -2.86 -8.56 -13.59
C GLY A 426 -3.53 -9.48 -12.58
N ILE A 427 -2.82 -10.50 -12.07
CA ILE A 427 -3.26 -11.42 -11.02
C ILE A 427 -3.31 -10.67 -9.69
N THR A 428 -2.26 -9.90 -9.40
CA THR A 428 -2.16 -9.04 -8.22
C THR A 428 -2.22 -7.58 -8.67
N ALA A 429 -2.91 -6.73 -7.91
CA ALA A 429 -3.00 -5.31 -8.22
C ALA A 429 -1.72 -4.56 -7.79
N GLY A 430 -1.38 -3.53 -8.56
CA GLY A 430 -0.12 -2.79 -8.46
C GLY A 430 0.91 -3.23 -9.50
N ALA A 431 2.12 -2.72 -9.36
CA ALA A 431 3.26 -2.99 -10.21
C ALA A 431 4.49 -3.34 -9.37
N SER A 432 5.43 -4.08 -9.96
CA SER A 432 6.74 -4.35 -9.35
C SER A 432 7.53 -3.04 -9.19
N PRO A 433 8.32 -2.85 -8.12
CA PRO A 433 9.17 -1.67 -7.93
C PRO A 433 10.13 -1.39 -9.11
N ALA A 434 10.61 -2.44 -9.79
CA ALA A 434 11.43 -2.30 -10.99
C ALA A 434 10.71 -1.59 -12.15
N ALA A 435 9.37 -1.66 -12.17
CA ALA A 435 8.55 -1.08 -13.22
C ALA A 435 8.44 0.45 -13.17
N LEU A 436 8.96 1.10 -12.13
CA LEU A 436 8.86 2.55 -11.93
C LEU A 436 9.74 3.34 -12.91
N GLU A 437 10.87 2.79 -13.34
CA GLU A 437 11.79 3.43 -14.29
C GLU A 437 11.95 2.63 -15.59
N SER A 438 11.37 1.42 -15.69
CA SER A 438 11.37 0.62 -16.92
C SER A 438 10.21 1.00 -17.84
N VAL A 439 10.43 0.92 -19.16
CA VAL A 439 9.34 1.04 -20.14
C VAL A 439 8.30 -0.06 -19.88
N PRO A 440 7.00 0.27 -19.74
CA PRO A 440 5.96 -0.73 -19.56
C PRO A 440 5.90 -1.69 -20.76
N VAL A 441 6.22 -2.96 -20.53
CA VAL A 441 6.16 -3.99 -21.57
C VAL A 441 4.73 -4.53 -21.66
N LYS A 442 4.13 -4.48 -22.85
CA LYS A 442 2.87 -5.18 -23.13
C LYS A 442 3.16 -6.67 -23.18
N LEU A 443 2.39 -7.46 -22.42
CA LEU A 443 2.47 -8.91 -22.49
C LEU A 443 2.00 -9.41 -23.87
N PRO A 444 2.60 -10.49 -24.40
CA PRO A 444 2.11 -11.19 -25.58
C PRO A 444 0.62 -11.55 -25.45
N GLU A 445 -0.10 -11.48 -26.57
CA GLU A 445 -1.56 -11.68 -26.58
C GLU A 445 -1.95 -13.08 -26.08
N GLU A 446 -1.09 -14.09 -26.27
CA GLU A 446 -1.29 -15.48 -25.81
C GLU A 446 -1.49 -15.57 -24.29
N LEU A 447 -0.74 -14.79 -23.51
CA LEU A 447 -0.82 -14.78 -22.03
C LEU A 447 -2.05 -14.01 -21.50
N THR A 448 -2.74 -13.30 -22.38
CA THR A 448 -3.95 -12.51 -22.07
C THR A 448 -5.22 -13.09 -22.70
N LYS A 449 -5.09 -14.13 -23.54
CA LYS A 449 -6.19 -14.76 -24.26
C LYS A 449 -7.26 -15.28 -23.28
N GLY A 450 -8.50 -14.83 -23.47
CA GLY A 450 -9.66 -15.21 -22.64
C GLY A 450 -9.86 -14.39 -21.36
N LYS A 451 -8.98 -13.43 -21.03
CA LYS A 451 -9.19 -12.52 -19.90
C LYS A 451 -10.03 -11.29 -20.32
N PRO A 452 -10.93 -10.78 -19.46
CA PRO A 452 -11.65 -9.54 -19.73
C PRO A 452 -10.67 -8.38 -19.94
N LYS A 453 -10.71 -7.75 -21.12
CA LYS A 453 -9.87 -6.58 -21.42
C LYS A 453 -10.49 -5.35 -20.76
N LEU A 454 -9.87 -4.88 -19.68
CA LEU A 454 -10.22 -3.60 -19.07
C LEU A 454 -9.77 -2.47 -20.00
N ASP A 455 -10.67 -1.52 -20.25
CA ASP A 455 -10.38 -0.31 -21.01
C ASP A 455 -9.61 0.67 -20.12
N SER A 456 -8.31 0.82 -20.36
CA SER A 456 -7.45 1.64 -19.51
C SER A 456 -6.22 2.14 -20.25
N ASN A 457 -5.70 3.29 -19.83
CA ASN A 457 -4.40 3.79 -20.26
C ASN A 457 -3.22 3.16 -19.48
N LEU A 458 -3.48 2.36 -18.44
CA LEU A 458 -2.46 1.61 -17.72
C LEU A 458 -1.96 0.43 -18.55
N VAL A 459 -0.64 0.26 -18.62
CA VAL A 459 0.01 -0.91 -19.22
C VAL A 459 0.60 -1.76 -18.09
N ALA A 460 0.11 -2.98 -17.91
CA ALA A 460 0.57 -3.87 -16.84
C ALA A 460 0.47 -3.25 -15.42
N GLY A 461 -0.51 -2.36 -15.19
CA GLY A 461 -0.70 -1.65 -13.92
C GLY A 461 0.17 -0.40 -13.76
N VAL A 462 0.97 -0.04 -14.77
CA VAL A 462 1.88 1.11 -14.80
C VAL A 462 1.31 2.23 -15.68
N PRO A 463 1.34 3.50 -15.24
CA PRO A 463 0.96 4.62 -16.11
C PRO A 463 1.88 4.75 -17.32
N PRO A 464 1.40 5.30 -18.44
CA PRO A 464 2.28 5.69 -19.55
C PRO A 464 3.41 6.62 -19.08
N PRO A 465 4.64 6.52 -19.64
CA PRO A 465 5.80 7.30 -19.18
C PRO A 465 5.53 8.80 -19.04
N GLU A 466 4.85 9.41 -20.02
CA GLU A 466 4.52 10.83 -20.04
C GLU A 466 3.55 11.26 -18.92
N ILE A 467 2.74 10.33 -18.41
CA ILE A 467 1.88 10.55 -17.26
C ILE A 467 2.64 10.26 -15.97
N LEU A 468 3.45 9.20 -15.95
CA LEU A 468 4.23 8.76 -14.79
C LEU A 468 5.23 9.81 -14.32
N GLU A 469 5.83 10.57 -15.25
CA GLU A 469 6.70 11.71 -14.94
C GLU A 469 5.99 12.82 -14.15
N ARG A 470 4.67 12.95 -14.30
CA ARG A 470 3.83 13.91 -13.58
C ARG A 470 3.20 13.33 -12.32
N CYS A 471 3.38 12.03 -12.09
CA CYS A 471 2.95 11.34 -10.89
C CYS A 471 4.01 11.41 -9.79
N GLU A 472 3.55 11.55 -8.55
CA GLU A 472 4.40 11.84 -7.41
C GLU A 472 4.03 10.98 -6.21
N PHE A 473 5.04 10.49 -5.49
CA PHE A 473 4.78 9.92 -4.18
C PHE A 473 4.38 11.04 -3.21
N LEU A 474 3.55 10.71 -2.24
CA LEU A 474 3.18 11.65 -1.20
C LEU A 474 4.35 11.82 -0.24
N GLU A 475 4.84 13.05 -0.13
CA GLU A 475 5.88 13.43 0.80
C GLU A 475 5.28 13.80 2.18
N PRO A 476 6.07 13.68 3.26
CA PRO A 476 5.67 14.14 4.59
C PRO A 476 5.34 15.63 4.58
N LEU A 477 4.20 16.01 5.16
CA LEU A 477 3.83 17.42 5.29
C LEU A 477 4.60 18.07 6.45
N SER A 478 5.04 19.30 6.22
CA SER A 478 5.47 20.19 7.31
C SER A 478 4.28 20.47 8.26
N ASP A 479 4.56 20.85 9.51
CA ASP A 479 3.49 21.16 10.47
C ASP A 479 2.63 22.37 10.03
N ALA A 480 3.21 23.32 9.29
CA ALA A 480 2.48 24.44 8.71
C ALA A 480 1.53 23.98 7.60
N THR A 481 2.05 23.24 6.60
CA THR A 481 1.24 22.69 5.51
C THR A 481 0.15 21.76 6.02
N PHE A 482 0.47 20.94 7.04
CA PHE A 482 -0.52 20.09 7.69
C PHE A 482 -1.67 20.89 8.29
N SER A 483 -1.36 22.04 8.93
CA SER A 483 -2.37 22.93 9.50
C SER A 483 -3.26 23.54 8.42
N ASP A 484 -2.71 23.88 7.26
CA ASP A 484 -3.49 24.36 6.12
C ASP A 484 -4.44 23.30 5.58
N TYR A 485 -3.94 22.06 5.40
CA TYR A 485 -4.77 20.93 4.99
C TYR A 485 -5.89 20.69 6.00
N GLN A 486 -5.59 20.82 7.30
CA GLN A 486 -6.58 20.68 8.35
C GLN A 486 -7.65 21.76 8.28
N TRP A 487 -7.24 23.01 8.11
CA TRP A 487 -8.15 24.12 7.92
C TRP A 487 -9.05 23.93 6.68
N LEU A 488 -8.51 23.47 5.56
CA LEU A 488 -9.27 23.22 4.33
C LEU A 488 -10.38 22.17 4.53
N ILE A 489 -10.05 21.05 5.16
CA ILE A 489 -11.01 19.97 5.41
C ILE A 489 -12.06 20.38 6.44
N ASP A 490 -11.65 21.06 7.52
CA ASP A 490 -12.57 21.49 8.58
C ASP A 490 -13.58 22.55 8.09
N ASN A 491 -13.20 23.35 7.09
CA ASN A 491 -14.07 24.37 6.49
C ASN A 491 -14.84 23.88 5.24
N MET A 492 -14.70 22.60 4.84
CA MET A 492 -15.45 22.05 3.72
C MET A 492 -16.96 21.95 4.07
N PRO A 493 -17.89 22.37 3.17
CA PRO A 493 -19.32 22.32 3.43
C PRO A 493 -19.81 20.89 3.69
N LYS A 494 -20.42 20.65 4.86
CA LYS A 494 -21.01 19.34 5.21
C LYS A 494 -22.23 19.04 4.34
N SER A 495 -22.02 18.39 3.19
CA SER A 495 -23.06 18.19 2.18
C SER A 495 -23.76 16.82 2.33
N GLY A 496 -24.80 16.74 3.16
CA GLY A 496 -25.76 15.61 3.20
C GLY A 496 -25.47 14.47 4.19
N PRO A 497 -26.46 13.60 4.48
CA PRO A 497 -26.38 12.58 5.54
C PRO A 497 -25.42 11.46 5.13
N GLY A 498 -24.19 11.53 5.62
CA GLY A 498 -23.06 10.70 5.20
C GLY A 498 -21.78 11.50 4.94
N PHE A 499 -21.89 12.83 4.85
CA PHE A 499 -20.79 13.74 4.66
C PHE A 499 -20.14 14.04 6.01
N ILE A 500 -18.94 13.52 6.25
CA ILE A 500 -18.06 13.94 7.34
C ILE A 500 -18.55 13.62 8.77
N ASP A 501 -19.67 12.93 8.98
CA ASP A 501 -19.99 12.46 10.34
C ASP A 501 -18.94 11.45 10.84
N HIS A 502 -18.33 10.66 9.94
CA HIS A 502 -17.21 9.79 10.31
C HIS A 502 -15.85 10.50 10.40
N VAL A 503 -15.62 11.56 9.62
CA VAL A 503 -14.39 12.37 9.73
C VAL A 503 -14.41 13.18 11.03
N SER A 504 -15.53 13.83 11.37
CA SER A 504 -15.68 14.63 12.58
C SER A 504 -15.89 13.80 13.87
N SER A 505 -16.58 12.66 13.83
CA SER A 505 -16.71 11.76 14.99
C SER A 505 -15.38 11.11 15.38
N ILE A 506 -14.47 10.91 14.42
CA ILE A 506 -13.11 10.44 14.66
C ILE A 506 -12.22 11.61 15.13
N LEU A 507 -12.37 12.81 14.57
CA LEU A 507 -11.63 14.02 15.02
C LEU A 507 -11.88 14.35 16.51
N GLY A 508 -13.10 14.10 17.03
CA GLY A 508 -13.44 14.34 18.43
C GLY A 508 -12.81 13.36 19.43
N THR A 509 -12.64 12.09 19.04
CA THR A 509 -12.15 11.02 19.94
C THR A 509 -10.66 10.70 19.72
N LEU A 510 -10.09 11.09 18.58
CA LEU A 510 -8.70 10.87 18.18
C LEU A 510 -7.91 12.17 17.97
N ARG A 511 -8.28 13.22 18.71
CA ARG A 511 -7.58 14.52 18.82
C ARG A 511 -6.11 14.44 19.29
N ARG A 512 -5.50 13.25 19.31
CA ARG A 512 -4.09 12.98 19.64
C ARG A 512 -3.30 12.23 18.57
N LEU A 513 -3.89 11.85 17.43
CA LEU A 513 -3.20 10.97 16.48
C LEU A 513 -3.36 11.46 15.04
N LYS A 514 -2.25 11.90 14.43
CA LYS A 514 -2.05 12.20 12.98
C LYS A 514 -2.42 11.02 12.04
N LEU A 515 -3.04 9.94 12.52
CA LEU A 515 -3.34 8.71 11.77
C LEU A 515 -4.44 8.87 10.72
N SER A 516 -5.46 9.70 10.96
CA SER A 516 -6.59 9.86 10.03
C SER A 516 -6.27 10.75 8.81
N TRP A 517 -5.06 11.29 8.75
CA TRP A 517 -4.60 12.25 7.74
C TRP A 517 -3.64 11.62 6.73
N ILE A 518 -3.42 10.32 6.86
CA ILE A 518 -2.50 9.47 6.12
C ILE A 518 -3.33 8.47 5.30
#